data_AF-A0A953LQE0-F1
#
_entry.id   AF-A0A953LQE0-F1
#
_cell.length_a   1.000
_cell.length_b   1.000
_cell.length_c   1.000
_cell.angle_alpha   90.00
_cell.angle_beta   90.00
_cell.angle_gamma   90.00
#
_symmetry.space_group_name_H-M   'P 1'
#
loop_
_entity.id
_entity.type
_entity.pdbx_description
1 polymer ?
#
loop_
_entity_poly.entity_id
_entity_poly.type
_entity_poly.pdbx_seq_one_letter_code
_entity_poly.pdbx_strand_id
1 'polypeptide(L)'
;MADLNETVAAVDEFDAWVQGIYQLEQEDLVLGGADGIDNLQAKQLLARSNWLKAQVLGLGAGKQPLDAMLTALSALVTEADQTLYFTGPDAPALTALTAFARTLIATADAAAARATLGAASPADIAAAIAALVNSSPATLDTLNELAAALGNDANFATTITNALALKAPLASPALTGVPTAPTAALGTNSTQLATTAFIAAALAAISDSSEATRGLIKISSAAEAQALTNDLKAITPAKLSEAFKGSNQSLAGSGYQKLPGGVIVQWGSMPVTASGGTATIAFPITFPTGPYVITASPSSVASATPNSIGIGNATTSSTLYLHNHSAISQGGFWIAIGK
;
A
#
# COMPACT_ATOMS: atom_id res chain seq x y z
N MET A 1 -67.66 -80.97 88.27
CA MET A 1 -68.69 -81.19 87.23
C MET A 1 -68.24 -80.37 86.03
N ALA A 2 -67.52 -80.93 85.06
CA ALA A 2 -68.02 -81.85 84.03
C ALA A 2 -69.13 -81.19 83.20
N ASP A 3 -68.71 -80.70 82.03
CA ASP A 3 -69.39 -80.55 80.74
C ASP A 3 -70.92 -80.43 80.71
N LEU A 4 -71.39 -79.28 80.19
CA LEU A 4 -72.54 -79.22 79.29
C LEU A 4 -72.23 -78.23 78.17
N ASN A 5 -71.46 -78.70 77.19
CA ASN A 5 -71.40 -78.17 75.83
C ASN A 5 -72.76 -78.36 75.16
N GLU A 6 -73.76 -77.58 75.56
CA GLU A 6 -75.05 -77.52 74.87
C GLU A 6 -74.91 -76.52 73.73
N THR A 7 -74.66 -77.06 72.53
CA THR A 7 -74.86 -76.38 71.26
C THR A 7 -76.27 -75.77 71.26
N VAL A 8 -76.37 -74.47 71.57
CA VAL A 8 -77.56 -73.67 71.27
C VAL A 8 -77.78 -73.81 69.77
N ALA A 9 -78.91 -74.42 69.40
CA ALA A 9 -79.23 -74.69 68.01
C ALA A 9 -79.11 -73.40 67.19
N ALA A 10 -78.16 -73.37 66.24
CA ALA A 10 -78.01 -72.27 65.31
C ALA A 10 -79.32 -72.14 64.55
N VAL A 11 -79.97 -71.00 64.74
CA VAL A 11 -81.23 -70.65 64.09
C VAL A 11 -80.86 -70.26 62.66
N ASP A 12 -81.12 -71.14 61.68
CA ASP A 12 -80.78 -70.88 60.27
C ASP A 12 -81.31 -69.51 59.81
N GLU A 13 -80.39 -68.63 59.41
CA GLU A 13 -80.66 -67.26 58.98
C GLU A 13 -81.10 -67.26 57.51
N PHE A 14 -82.20 -66.58 57.18
CA PHE A 14 -82.61 -66.35 55.79
C PHE A 14 -82.98 -64.89 55.55
N ASP A 15 -82.57 -64.36 54.41
CA ASP A 15 -82.74 -62.94 54.04
C ASP A 15 -84.03 -62.71 53.25
N ALA A 16 -85.18 -62.95 53.87
CA ALA A 16 -86.47 -62.57 53.28
C ALA A 16 -87.38 -61.91 54.30
N TRP A 17 -88.14 -60.91 53.82
CA TRP A 17 -89.18 -60.28 54.62
C TRP A 17 -90.34 -61.24 54.84
N VAL A 18 -90.65 -61.54 56.10
CA VAL A 18 -91.86 -62.28 56.48
C VAL A 18 -92.94 -61.30 56.94
N GLN A 19 -94.17 -61.46 56.43
CA GLN A 19 -95.30 -60.67 56.91
C GLN A 19 -95.79 -61.18 58.26
N GLY A 20 -95.85 -60.25 59.23
CA GLY A 20 -96.22 -60.56 60.61
C GLY A 20 -95.06 -61.14 61.43
N ILE A 21 -95.27 -61.25 62.74
CA ILE A 21 -94.46 -62.08 63.62
C ILE A 21 -95.41 -63.17 64.10
N TYR A 22 -95.01 -64.43 63.99
CA TYR A 22 -95.78 -65.56 64.51
C TYR A 22 -96.17 -65.29 65.97
N GLN A 23 -97.33 -65.75 66.44
CA GLN A 23 -97.72 -65.66 67.85
C GLN A 23 -97.89 -67.09 68.36
N LEU A 24 -97.29 -67.39 69.52
CA LEU A 24 -97.44 -68.71 70.14
C LEU A 24 -98.87 -68.84 70.64
N GLU A 25 -99.57 -69.87 70.19
CA GLU A 25 -100.94 -70.13 70.61
C GLU A 25 -100.96 -71.19 71.74
N GLN A 26 -102.03 -71.20 72.54
CA GLN A 26 -102.10 -72.04 73.75
C GLN A 26 -102.17 -73.56 73.46
N GLU A 27 -102.42 -73.92 72.19
CA GLU A 27 -102.49 -75.31 71.71
C GLU A 27 -101.20 -75.77 71.00
N ASP A 28 -100.22 -74.88 70.84
CA ASP A 28 -98.97 -75.21 70.17
C ASP A 28 -98.13 -76.15 71.04
N LEU A 29 -97.66 -77.24 70.42
CA LEU A 29 -96.75 -78.17 71.08
C LEU A 29 -95.41 -77.46 71.32
N VAL A 30 -94.93 -77.48 72.57
CA VAL A 30 -93.61 -76.95 72.96
C VAL A 30 -92.53 -77.86 72.36
N LEU A 31 -92.21 -77.60 71.10
CA LEU A 31 -91.20 -78.31 70.32
C LEU A 31 -89.92 -77.46 70.33
N GLY A 32 -88.96 -77.86 71.17
CA GLY A 32 -87.62 -77.30 71.16
C GLY A 32 -86.78 -77.78 69.98
N GLY A 33 -85.89 -76.93 69.47
CA GLY A 33 -84.98 -77.23 68.35
C GLY A 33 -84.83 -76.04 67.39
N ALA A 34 -83.88 -76.11 66.44
CA ALA A 34 -83.63 -75.04 65.47
C ALA A 34 -84.89 -74.63 64.69
N ASP A 35 -85.74 -75.61 64.36
CA ASP A 35 -87.00 -75.43 63.63
C ASP A 35 -88.25 -75.60 64.52
N GLY A 36 -88.04 -75.56 65.83
CA GLY A 36 -89.10 -75.58 66.82
C GLY A 36 -90.01 -74.35 66.72
N ILE A 37 -91.32 -74.53 67.00
CA ILE A 37 -92.33 -73.46 66.95
C ILE A 37 -91.93 -72.29 67.88
N ASP A 38 -91.30 -72.60 69.01
CA ASP A 38 -90.79 -71.63 69.99
C ASP A 38 -89.77 -70.64 69.41
N ASN A 39 -88.98 -71.06 68.41
CA ASN A 39 -87.92 -70.25 67.80
C ASN A 39 -88.37 -69.49 66.53
N LEU A 40 -89.60 -69.71 66.07
CA LEU A 40 -90.10 -69.14 64.81
C LEU A 40 -90.25 -67.61 64.89
N GLN A 41 -90.68 -67.07 66.03
CA GLN A 41 -90.77 -65.62 66.25
C GLN A 41 -89.40 -64.96 66.14
N ALA A 42 -88.39 -65.56 66.78
CA ALA A 42 -87.02 -65.06 66.77
C ALA A 42 -86.40 -65.11 65.35
N LYS A 43 -86.66 -66.20 64.60
CA LYS A 43 -86.27 -66.32 63.17
C LYS A 43 -86.80 -65.18 62.32
N GLN A 44 -88.09 -64.91 62.41
CA GLN A 44 -88.75 -63.89 61.59
C GLN A 44 -88.27 -62.47 61.92
N LEU A 45 -88.00 -62.19 63.20
CA LEU A 45 -87.46 -60.89 63.62
C LEU A 45 -86.02 -60.68 63.15
N LEU A 46 -85.19 -61.72 63.22
CA LEU A 46 -83.79 -61.69 62.79
C LEU A 46 -83.69 -61.49 61.27
N ALA A 47 -84.44 -62.26 60.47
CA ALA A 47 -84.53 -62.13 59.02
C ALA A 47 -84.93 -60.71 58.59
N ARG A 48 -85.92 -60.13 59.27
CA ARG A 48 -86.38 -58.75 59.03
C ARG A 48 -85.29 -57.72 59.33
N SER A 49 -84.55 -57.92 60.42
CA SER A 49 -83.45 -57.04 60.82
C SER A 49 -82.30 -57.06 59.81
N ASN A 50 -81.96 -58.25 59.27
CA ASN A 50 -80.93 -58.39 58.23
C ASN A 50 -81.35 -57.75 56.90
N TRP A 51 -82.60 -57.92 56.44
CA TRP A 51 -83.10 -57.28 55.21
C TRP A 51 -83.07 -55.75 55.28
N LEU A 52 -83.51 -55.17 56.41
CA LEU A 52 -83.45 -53.72 56.65
C LEU A 52 -82.01 -53.21 56.66
N LYS A 53 -81.08 -53.97 57.26
CA LYS A 53 -79.65 -53.64 57.28
C LYS A 53 -79.06 -53.64 55.86
N ALA A 54 -79.39 -54.62 55.03
CA ALA A 54 -78.93 -54.68 53.63
C ALA A 54 -79.45 -53.51 52.79
N GLN A 55 -80.73 -53.13 52.92
CA GLN A 55 -81.31 -51.96 52.25
C GLN A 55 -80.64 -50.64 52.67
N VAL A 56 -80.39 -50.46 53.97
CA VAL A 56 -79.73 -49.26 54.51
C VAL A 56 -78.27 -49.17 54.03
N LEU A 57 -77.54 -50.29 54.00
CA LEU A 57 -76.18 -50.31 53.47
C LEU A 57 -76.14 -50.07 51.95
N GLY A 58 -77.12 -50.58 51.20
CA GLY A 58 -77.26 -50.36 49.75
C GLY A 58 -77.52 -48.89 49.38
N LEU A 59 -78.21 -48.11 50.23
CA LEU A 59 -78.45 -46.68 50.03
C LEU A 59 -77.17 -45.81 50.03
N GLY A 60 -76.07 -46.31 50.61
CA GLY A 60 -74.77 -45.64 50.66
C GLY A 60 -73.77 -46.09 49.58
N ALA A 61 -74.00 -47.25 48.93
CA ALA A 61 -73.11 -47.80 47.93
C ALA A 61 -73.22 -47.02 46.61
N GLY A 62 -72.26 -46.13 46.32
CA GLY A 62 -72.19 -45.33 45.10
C GLY A 62 -72.42 -43.83 45.28
N LYS A 63 -72.72 -43.37 46.50
CA LYS A 63 -72.74 -41.92 46.82
C LYS A 63 -71.33 -41.44 47.17
N GLN A 64 -70.97 -40.24 46.72
CA GLN A 64 -69.72 -39.60 47.11
C GLN A 64 -69.73 -39.33 48.63
N PRO A 65 -68.63 -39.63 49.37
CA PRO A 65 -68.51 -39.26 50.78
C PRO A 65 -68.74 -37.77 51.00
N LEU A 66 -69.23 -37.38 52.19
CA LEU A 66 -69.41 -35.98 52.53
C LEU A 66 -68.06 -35.25 52.46
N ASP A 67 -67.96 -34.29 51.55
CA ASP A 67 -66.76 -33.50 51.28
C ASP A 67 -67.09 -32.01 51.38
N ALA A 68 -66.27 -31.28 52.16
CA ALA A 68 -66.51 -29.87 52.46
C ALA A 68 -66.40 -28.98 51.20
N MET A 69 -65.43 -29.27 50.33
CA MET A 69 -65.23 -28.54 49.08
C MET A 69 -66.39 -28.78 48.11
N LEU A 70 -66.85 -30.03 47.97
CA LEU A 70 -67.98 -30.31 47.09
C LEU A 70 -69.27 -29.67 47.59
N THR A 71 -69.48 -29.68 48.91
CA THR A 71 -70.62 -29.01 49.54
C THR A 71 -70.57 -27.51 49.23
N ALA A 72 -69.41 -26.87 49.39
CA ALA A 72 -69.23 -25.45 49.12
C ALA A 72 -69.36 -25.09 47.63
N LEU A 73 -68.86 -25.95 46.73
CA LEU A 73 -68.97 -25.77 45.28
C LEU A 73 -70.43 -25.90 44.81
N SER A 74 -71.19 -26.83 45.40
CA SER A 74 -72.61 -27.02 45.10
C SER A 74 -73.51 -25.88 45.60
N ALA A 75 -73.06 -25.14 46.60
CA ALA A 75 -73.78 -23.99 47.17
C ALA A 75 -73.55 -22.69 46.38
N LEU A 76 -72.69 -22.71 45.36
CA LEU A 76 -72.27 -21.53 44.62
C LEU A 76 -73.34 -21.13 43.59
N VAL A 77 -73.75 -19.85 43.59
CA VAL A 77 -74.71 -19.32 42.61
C VAL A 77 -73.95 -18.82 41.38
N THR A 78 -74.04 -19.55 40.27
CA THR A 78 -73.34 -19.21 39.02
C THR A 78 -74.07 -18.14 38.22
N GLU A 79 -73.37 -17.05 37.88
CA GLU A 79 -73.82 -16.05 36.90
C GLU A 79 -72.94 -16.05 35.65
N ALA A 80 -73.41 -15.40 34.58
CA ALA A 80 -72.61 -15.20 33.38
C ALA A 80 -71.30 -14.46 33.70
N ASP A 81 -70.26 -14.72 32.90
CA ASP A 81 -68.98 -14.02 32.95
C ASP A 81 -68.18 -14.16 34.26
N GLN A 82 -68.47 -15.17 35.07
CA GLN A 82 -67.72 -15.44 36.31
C GLN A 82 -66.72 -16.58 36.16
N THR A 83 -65.66 -16.56 36.97
CA THR A 83 -64.72 -17.67 37.14
C THR A 83 -64.65 -18.12 38.59
N LEU A 84 -64.43 -19.42 38.77
CA LEU A 84 -64.12 -20.00 40.07
C LEU A 84 -62.72 -19.56 40.52
N TYR A 85 -62.62 -19.18 41.79
CA TYR A 85 -61.35 -18.99 42.48
C TYR A 85 -61.50 -19.44 43.95
N PHE A 86 -60.39 -19.52 44.67
CA PHE A 86 -60.38 -19.94 46.06
C PHE A 86 -59.97 -18.78 46.96
N THR A 87 -60.75 -18.52 48.00
CA THR A 87 -60.42 -17.52 49.04
C THR A 87 -59.76 -18.17 50.27
N GLY A 88 -59.77 -19.50 50.35
CA GLY A 88 -59.17 -20.31 51.40
C GLY A 88 -59.39 -21.82 51.16
N PRO A 89 -58.93 -22.69 52.06
CA PRO A 89 -59.23 -24.12 52.02
C PRO A 89 -60.73 -24.36 52.04
N ASP A 90 -61.23 -25.20 51.12
CA ASP A 90 -62.66 -25.54 50.98
C ASP A 90 -63.60 -24.33 50.84
N ALA A 91 -63.08 -23.19 50.37
CA ALA A 91 -63.82 -21.94 50.19
C ALA A 91 -63.78 -21.48 48.72
N PRO A 92 -64.50 -22.17 47.81
CA PRO A 92 -64.70 -21.70 46.45
C PRO A 92 -65.55 -20.43 46.44
N ALA A 93 -65.15 -19.46 45.64
CA ALA A 93 -65.90 -18.24 45.37
C ALA A 93 -65.90 -17.94 43.87
N LEU A 94 -66.85 -17.09 43.43
CA LEU A 94 -66.91 -16.60 42.06
C LEU A 94 -66.46 -15.14 42.01
N THR A 95 -65.70 -14.80 40.98
CA THR A 95 -65.35 -13.42 40.66
C THR A 95 -65.69 -13.12 39.21
N ALA A 96 -66.07 -11.88 38.91
CA ALA A 96 -66.38 -11.45 37.55
C ALA A 96 -65.10 -11.34 36.72
N LEU A 97 -65.06 -12.02 35.58
CA LEU A 97 -64.05 -11.78 34.55
C LEU A 97 -64.43 -10.54 33.76
N THR A 98 -63.48 -9.62 33.57
CA THR A 98 -63.68 -8.49 32.66
C THR A 98 -63.88 -8.98 31.22
N ALA A 99 -64.56 -8.18 30.39
CA ALA A 99 -64.71 -8.51 28.97
C ALA A 99 -63.35 -8.78 28.29
N PHE A 100 -62.32 -7.98 28.64
CA PHE A 100 -60.95 -8.17 28.17
C PHE A 100 -60.37 -9.54 28.58
N ALA A 101 -60.51 -9.91 29.86
CA ALA A 101 -59.98 -11.18 30.35
C ALA A 101 -60.67 -12.37 29.69
N ARG A 102 -61.98 -12.28 29.45
CA ARG A 102 -62.72 -13.31 28.70
C ARG A 102 -62.24 -13.40 27.25
N THR A 103 -62.01 -12.26 26.58
CA THR A 103 -61.42 -12.25 25.24
C THR A 103 -60.06 -12.94 25.22
N LEU A 104 -59.19 -12.64 26.20
CA LEU A 104 -57.86 -13.25 26.29
C LEU A 104 -57.92 -14.78 26.52
N ILE A 105 -58.76 -15.24 27.44
CA ILE A 105 -58.93 -16.67 27.76
C ILE A 105 -59.58 -17.43 26.59
N ALA A 106 -60.46 -16.77 25.82
CA ALA A 106 -61.12 -17.36 24.66
C ALA A 106 -60.24 -17.39 23.39
N THR A 107 -59.03 -16.84 23.42
CA THR A 107 -58.16 -16.82 22.24
C THR A 107 -57.73 -18.23 21.82
N ALA A 108 -57.75 -18.49 20.52
CA ALA A 108 -57.47 -19.83 19.96
C ALA A 108 -55.96 -20.17 19.92
N ASP A 109 -55.09 -19.15 19.90
CA ASP A 109 -53.65 -19.32 19.79
C ASP A 109 -52.86 -18.14 20.39
N ALA A 110 -51.54 -18.30 20.44
CA ALA A 110 -50.63 -17.30 20.96
C ALA A 110 -50.64 -15.98 20.15
N ALA A 111 -51.00 -16.00 18.86
CA ALA A 111 -51.07 -14.78 18.05
C ALA A 111 -52.29 -13.94 18.40
N ALA A 112 -53.45 -14.58 18.55
CA ALA A 112 -54.67 -13.93 19.03
C ALA A 112 -54.51 -13.39 20.46
N ALA A 113 -53.80 -14.12 21.34
CA ALA A 113 -53.47 -13.65 22.68
C ALA A 113 -52.59 -12.38 22.65
N ARG A 114 -51.53 -12.38 21.82
CA ARG A 114 -50.65 -11.21 21.65
C ARG A 114 -51.38 -9.99 21.08
N ALA A 115 -52.25 -10.19 20.10
CA ALA A 115 -53.07 -9.13 19.53
C ALA A 115 -53.99 -8.50 20.59
N THR A 116 -54.58 -9.33 21.45
CA THR A 116 -55.41 -8.87 22.57
C THR A 116 -54.58 -8.07 23.58
N LEU A 117 -53.34 -8.49 23.88
CA LEU A 117 -52.42 -7.80 24.79
C LEU A 117 -51.71 -6.58 24.18
N GLY A 118 -51.85 -6.33 22.87
CA GLY A 118 -51.07 -5.31 22.16
C GLY A 118 -49.56 -5.60 22.10
N ALA A 119 -49.15 -6.86 22.22
CA ALA A 119 -47.76 -7.29 22.20
C ALA A 119 -47.29 -7.65 20.79
N ALA A 120 -46.08 -7.23 20.41
CA ALA A 120 -45.45 -7.64 19.15
C ALA A 120 -44.71 -8.98 19.32
N SER A 121 -44.76 -9.85 18.31
CA SER A 121 -43.90 -11.04 18.28
C SER A 121 -42.49 -10.69 17.80
N PRO A 122 -41.49 -11.55 18.08
CA PRO A 122 -40.16 -11.43 17.46
C PRO A 122 -40.21 -11.38 15.92
N ALA A 123 -41.18 -12.07 15.30
CA ALA A 123 -41.38 -12.05 13.85
C ALA A 123 -41.94 -10.71 13.36
N ASP A 124 -42.87 -10.09 14.11
CA ASP A 124 -43.40 -8.76 13.80
C ASP A 124 -42.32 -7.69 13.91
N ILE A 125 -41.46 -7.80 14.93
CA ILE A 125 -40.28 -6.93 15.12
C ILE A 125 -39.30 -7.13 13.96
N ALA A 126 -38.99 -8.37 13.60
CA ALA A 126 -38.12 -8.66 12.47
C ALA A 126 -38.70 -8.14 11.14
N ALA A 127 -40.01 -8.26 10.93
CA ALA A 127 -40.69 -7.72 9.76
C ALA A 127 -40.71 -6.18 9.74
N ALA A 128 -40.89 -5.52 10.87
CA ALA A 128 -40.83 -4.06 10.98
C ALA A 128 -39.41 -3.52 10.72
N ILE A 129 -38.37 -4.21 11.23
CA ILE A 129 -36.96 -3.90 10.92
C ILE A 129 -36.70 -4.12 9.44
N ALA A 130 -37.15 -5.26 8.88
CA ALA A 130 -37.02 -5.54 7.46
C ALA A 130 -37.77 -4.51 6.60
N ALA A 131 -38.94 -4.02 7.02
CA ALA A 131 -39.67 -2.96 6.34
C ALA A 131 -38.96 -1.60 6.44
N LEU A 132 -38.38 -1.27 7.58
CA LEU A 132 -37.55 -0.08 7.76
C LEU A 132 -36.32 -0.14 6.84
N VAL A 133 -35.64 -1.29 6.79
CA VAL A 133 -34.50 -1.56 5.89
C VAL A 133 -34.95 -1.54 4.42
N ASN A 134 -36.09 -2.15 4.08
CA ASN A 134 -36.69 -2.16 2.74
C ASN A 134 -37.31 -0.81 2.33
N SER A 135 -37.46 0.14 3.25
CA SER A 135 -37.81 1.53 2.93
C SER A 135 -36.57 2.36 2.58
N SER A 136 -35.37 1.83 2.83
CA SER A 136 -34.07 2.38 2.43
C SER A 136 -33.23 1.41 1.55
N PRO A 137 -33.78 0.66 0.57
CA PRO A 137 -32.95 -0.21 -0.27
C PRO A 137 -31.98 0.65 -1.10
N ALA A 138 -32.46 1.74 -1.68
CA ALA A 138 -31.62 2.61 -2.50
C ALA A 138 -30.55 3.34 -1.69
N THR A 139 -30.84 3.77 -0.45
CA THR A 139 -29.87 4.54 0.36
C THR A 139 -28.82 3.63 1.00
N LEU A 140 -29.17 2.44 1.49
CA LEU A 140 -28.20 1.44 1.94
C LEU A 140 -27.39 0.88 0.78
N ASP A 141 -28.02 0.66 -0.38
CA ASP A 141 -27.30 0.32 -1.61
C ASP A 141 -26.34 1.45 -2.00
N THR A 142 -26.75 2.72 -1.96
CA THR A 142 -25.82 3.84 -2.24
C THR A 142 -24.65 3.93 -1.25
N LEU A 143 -24.84 3.56 0.02
CA LEU A 143 -23.74 3.54 1.00
C LEU A 143 -22.79 2.36 0.75
N ASN A 144 -23.34 1.19 0.40
CA ASN A 144 -22.55 0.03 0.03
C ASN A 144 -21.81 0.25 -1.30
N GLU A 145 -22.45 0.86 -2.29
CA GLU A 145 -21.88 1.30 -3.56
C GLU A 145 -20.80 2.35 -3.34
N LEU A 146 -21.00 3.32 -2.44
CA LEU A 146 -19.99 4.32 -2.10
C LEU A 146 -18.79 3.70 -1.38
N ALA A 147 -19.04 2.81 -0.41
CA ALA A 147 -17.98 2.07 0.26
C ALA A 147 -17.18 1.22 -0.73
N ALA A 148 -17.86 0.51 -1.63
CA ALA A 148 -17.24 -0.26 -2.71
C ALA A 148 -16.47 0.64 -3.69
N ALA A 149 -17.01 1.79 -4.09
CA ALA A 149 -16.37 2.77 -4.98
C ALA A 149 -15.11 3.39 -4.36
N LEU A 150 -15.07 3.51 -3.03
CA LEU A 150 -13.89 3.92 -2.26
C LEU A 150 -12.98 2.74 -1.89
N GLY A 151 -13.25 1.54 -2.42
CA GLY A 151 -12.41 0.35 -2.26
C GLY A 151 -12.51 -0.33 -0.90
N ASN A 152 -13.58 -0.10 -0.14
CA ASN A 152 -13.76 -0.55 1.24
C ASN A 152 -12.58 -0.16 2.17
N ASP A 153 -11.93 0.97 1.87
CA ASP A 153 -10.77 1.46 2.62
C ASP A 153 -11.21 2.19 3.89
N ALA A 154 -11.07 1.52 5.04
CA ALA A 154 -11.35 2.09 6.36
C ALA A 154 -10.49 3.33 6.69
N ASN A 155 -9.35 3.52 6.01
CA ASN A 155 -8.42 4.63 6.20
C ASN A 155 -8.33 5.54 4.96
N PHE A 156 -9.38 5.59 4.12
CA PHE A 156 -9.39 6.32 2.84
C PHE A 156 -8.76 7.72 2.93
N ALA A 157 -9.11 8.51 3.95
CA ALA A 157 -8.56 9.85 4.15
C ALA A 157 -7.02 9.85 4.30
N THR A 158 -6.49 8.92 5.09
CA THR A 158 -5.05 8.75 5.29
C THR A 158 -4.38 8.25 4.01
N THR A 159 -4.98 7.27 3.33
CA THR A 159 -4.49 6.72 2.06
C THR A 159 -4.35 7.81 1.00
N ILE A 160 -5.39 8.61 0.79
CA ILE A 160 -5.39 9.72 -0.17
C ILE A 160 -4.42 10.81 0.26
N THR A 161 -4.36 11.16 1.54
CA THR A 161 -3.42 12.16 2.05
C THR A 161 -1.98 11.73 1.78
N ASN A 162 -1.64 10.46 2.03
CA ASN A 162 -0.33 9.91 1.76
C ASN A 162 -0.02 9.91 0.25
N ALA A 163 -0.98 9.49 -0.59
CA ALA A 163 -0.81 9.50 -2.03
C ALA A 163 -0.60 10.91 -2.60
N LEU A 164 -1.25 11.91 -2.01
CA LEU A 164 -1.09 13.32 -2.38
C LEU A 164 0.25 13.88 -1.89
N ALA A 165 0.71 13.49 -0.69
CA ALA A 165 2.00 13.89 -0.14
C ALA A 165 3.20 13.40 -0.98
N LEU A 166 3.02 12.35 -1.79
CA LEU A 166 4.03 11.87 -2.74
C LEU A 166 4.09 12.67 -4.05
N LYS A 167 3.13 13.56 -4.31
CA LYS A 167 3.13 14.40 -5.52
C LYS A 167 4.04 15.61 -5.33
N ALA A 168 4.71 16.01 -6.40
CA ALA A 168 5.50 17.23 -6.41
C ALA A 168 4.59 18.48 -6.39
N PRO A 169 4.96 19.56 -5.68
CA PRO A 169 4.23 20.83 -5.75
C PRO A 169 4.12 21.37 -7.17
N LEU A 170 2.99 22.01 -7.51
CA LEU A 170 2.79 22.59 -8.84
C LEU A 170 3.73 23.78 -9.09
N ALA A 171 3.90 24.64 -8.08
CA ALA A 171 4.80 25.78 -8.16
C ALA A 171 6.18 25.37 -7.63
N SER A 172 7.20 25.47 -8.50
CA SER A 172 8.61 25.29 -8.14
C SER A 172 8.90 24.06 -7.27
N PRO A 173 8.56 22.84 -7.74
CA PRO A 173 8.86 21.63 -6.98
C PRO A 173 10.36 21.50 -6.72
N ALA A 174 10.73 21.24 -5.47
CA ALA A 174 12.08 20.80 -5.13
C ALA A 174 12.24 19.34 -5.59
N LEU A 175 13.05 19.11 -6.63
CA LEU A 175 13.35 17.78 -7.13
C LEU A 175 14.61 17.26 -6.43
N THR A 176 14.55 16.05 -5.86
CA THR A 176 15.69 15.38 -5.21
C THR A 176 16.05 14.09 -5.96
N GLY A 177 17.25 13.55 -5.72
CA GLY A 177 17.75 12.36 -6.43
C GLY A 177 18.19 12.64 -7.86
N VAL A 178 17.81 11.75 -8.81
CA VAL A 178 18.11 11.89 -10.25
C VAL A 178 16.79 11.93 -11.04
N PRO A 179 16.13 13.10 -11.14
CA PRO A 179 14.90 13.24 -11.89
C PRO A 179 15.10 12.89 -13.37
N THR A 180 14.18 12.10 -13.93
CA THR A 180 14.16 11.78 -15.36
C THR A 180 13.23 12.74 -16.10
N ALA A 181 13.67 13.24 -17.25
CA ALA A 181 12.82 13.96 -18.19
C ALA A 181 13.07 13.41 -19.62
N PRO A 182 12.09 13.51 -20.53
CA PRO A 182 12.32 13.14 -21.93
C PRO A 182 13.46 13.97 -22.54
N THR A 183 14.32 13.33 -23.33
CA THR A 183 15.42 14.04 -24.02
C THR A 183 14.91 14.60 -25.34
N ALA A 184 14.98 15.92 -25.50
CA ALA A 184 14.59 16.60 -26.73
C ALA A 184 15.58 16.32 -27.87
N ALA A 185 15.12 16.47 -29.12
CA ALA A 185 16.02 16.50 -30.27
C ALA A 185 16.81 17.83 -30.30
N LEU A 186 17.99 17.84 -30.93
CA LEU A 186 18.78 19.07 -31.10
C LEU A 186 17.98 20.14 -31.87
N GLY A 187 18.12 21.40 -31.46
CA GLY A 187 17.39 22.53 -32.04
C GLY A 187 15.97 22.74 -31.50
N THR A 188 15.47 21.88 -30.61
CA THR A 188 14.19 22.07 -29.93
C THR A 188 14.20 23.35 -29.07
N ASN A 189 13.23 24.24 -29.27
CA ASN A 189 13.09 25.52 -28.55
C ASN A 189 11.75 25.62 -27.80
N SER A 190 11.52 24.71 -26.85
CA SER A 190 10.31 24.67 -26.04
C SER A 190 10.61 24.95 -24.56
N THR A 191 9.56 24.90 -23.72
CA THR A 191 9.66 24.98 -22.26
C THR A 191 10.08 23.65 -21.61
N GLN A 192 10.43 22.63 -22.40
CA GLN A 192 10.91 21.35 -21.91
C GLN A 192 12.25 21.51 -21.17
N LEU A 193 12.41 20.78 -20.06
CA LEU A 193 13.68 20.72 -19.34
C LEU A 193 14.80 20.17 -20.23
N ALA A 194 15.95 20.84 -20.23
CA ALA A 194 17.15 20.32 -20.88
C ALA A 194 17.76 19.20 -20.02
N THR A 195 17.72 17.97 -20.52
CA THR A 195 18.38 16.82 -19.87
C THR A 195 19.90 16.90 -20.04
N THR A 196 20.65 16.20 -19.18
CA THR A 196 22.11 16.07 -19.34
C THR A 196 22.49 15.40 -20.65
N ALA A 197 21.68 14.46 -21.14
CA ALA A 197 21.84 13.84 -22.45
C ALA A 197 21.68 14.84 -23.60
N PHE A 198 20.69 15.74 -23.51
CA PHE A 198 20.52 16.83 -24.49
C PHE A 198 21.74 17.76 -24.50
N ILE A 199 22.22 18.19 -23.33
CA ILE A 199 23.39 19.08 -23.22
C ILE A 199 24.66 18.40 -23.77
N ALA A 200 24.87 17.12 -23.47
CA ALA A 200 25.99 16.35 -24.01
C ALA A 200 25.94 16.28 -25.54
N ALA A 201 24.77 16.00 -26.12
CA ALA A 201 24.58 15.97 -27.57
C ALA A 201 24.77 17.37 -28.20
N ALA A 202 24.23 18.41 -27.56
CA ALA A 202 24.35 19.79 -28.04
C ALA A 202 25.80 20.26 -28.05
N LEU A 203 26.56 19.95 -26.99
CA LEU A 203 27.99 20.26 -26.90
C LEU A 203 28.80 19.50 -27.95
N ALA A 204 28.50 18.22 -28.18
CA ALA A 204 29.16 17.41 -29.21
C ALA A 204 28.87 17.89 -30.64
N ALA A 205 27.74 18.58 -30.86
CA ALA A 205 27.39 19.16 -32.15
C ALA A 205 28.14 20.48 -32.45
N ILE A 206 28.81 21.08 -31.46
CA ILE A 206 29.61 22.29 -31.69
C ILE A 206 30.88 21.91 -32.45
N SER A 207 30.99 22.37 -33.70
CA SER A 207 32.16 22.13 -34.56
C SER A 207 33.34 23.05 -34.20
N ASP A 208 34.53 22.67 -34.64
CA ASP A 208 35.70 23.57 -34.60
C ASP A 208 35.46 24.81 -35.47
N SER A 209 36.04 25.93 -35.06
CA SER A 209 35.97 27.18 -35.82
C SER A 209 36.81 27.06 -37.10
N SER A 210 36.31 27.67 -38.17
CA SER A 210 37.05 27.91 -39.40
C SER A 210 36.92 29.38 -39.79
N GLU A 211 37.55 29.78 -40.89
CA GLU A 211 37.44 31.14 -41.43
C GLU A 211 35.98 31.52 -41.79
N ALA A 212 35.14 30.54 -42.11
CA ALA A 212 33.75 30.74 -42.51
C ALA A 212 32.72 30.37 -41.43
N THR A 213 33.10 29.59 -40.42
CA THR A 213 32.18 29.04 -39.42
C THR A 213 32.67 29.37 -38.01
N ARG A 214 31.79 29.98 -37.20
CA ARG A 214 32.06 30.21 -35.77
C ARG A 214 32.01 28.86 -35.05
N GLY A 215 33.04 28.56 -34.24
CA GLY A 215 33.12 27.31 -33.50
C GLY A 215 34.12 27.37 -32.35
N LEU A 216 34.54 26.21 -31.87
CA LEU A 216 35.61 26.10 -30.86
C LEU A 216 36.99 26.25 -31.51
N ILE A 217 37.91 26.99 -30.90
CA ILE A 217 39.30 27.10 -31.36
C ILE A 217 40.20 26.36 -30.39
N LYS A 218 41.00 25.42 -30.91
CA LYS A 218 42.02 24.71 -30.12
C LYS A 218 43.33 25.50 -30.12
N ILE A 219 44.17 25.30 -29.10
CA ILE A 219 45.52 25.88 -29.06
C ILE A 219 46.51 24.98 -29.79
N SER A 220 47.37 25.59 -30.60
CA SER A 220 48.43 24.88 -31.33
C SER A 220 49.46 24.23 -30.41
N SER A 221 49.94 23.04 -30.78
CA SER A 221 51.16 22.46 -30.20
C SER A 221 52.41 23.21 -30.67
N ALA A 222 53.57 22.91 -30.08
CA ALA A 222 54.83 23.55 -30.51
C ALA A 222 55.23 23.12 -31.94
N ALA A 223 55.04 21.84 -32.27
CA ALA A 223 55.32 21.32 -33.62
C ALA A 223 54.42 21.97 -34.67
N GLU A 224 53.12 22.12 -34.38
CA GLU A 224 52.18 22.79 -35.28
C GLU A 224 52.52 24.29 -35.44
N ALA A 225 52.91 24.96 -34.36
CA ALA A 225 53.36 26.35 -34.42
C ALA A 225 54.64 26.53 -35.25
N GLN A 226 55.55 25.55 -35.23
CA GLN A 226 56.77 25.56 -36.05
C GLN A 226 56.51 25.21 -37.52
N ALA A 227 55.50 24.39 -37.81
CA ALA A 227 55.13 23.99 -39.16
C ALA A 227 54.42 25.11 -39.94
N LEU A 228 53.67 25.98 -39.26
CA LEU A 228 52.93 27.11 -39.87
C LEU A 228 51.93 26.67 -40.96
N THR A 229 51.28 25.51 -40.79
CA THR A 229 50.35 24.93 -41.79
C THR A 229 48.90 24.75 -41.29
N ASN A 230 48.58 25.15 -40.06
CA ASN A 230 47.28 24.87 -39.45
C ASN A 230 46.47 26.15 -39.24
N ASP A 231 45.33 26.25 -39.95
CA ASP A 231 44.43 27.42 -39.92
C ASP A 231 43.31 27.32 -38.88
N LEU A 232 43.16 26.15 -38.24
CA LEU A 232 42.06 25.86 -37.30
C LEU A 232 42.44 26.04 -35.83
N LYS A 233 43.71 26.41 -35.55
CA LYS A 233 44.24 26.51 -34.20
C LYS A 233 44.83 27.88 -33.89
N ALA A 234 44.54 28.39 -32.70
CA ALA A 234 45.09 29.64 -32.21
C ALA A 234 46.51 29.46 -31.66
N ILE A 235 47.32 30.50 -31.86
CA ILE A 235 48.65 30.63 -31.29
C ILE A 235 48.57 31.48 -30.01
N THR A 236 49.08 30.96 -28.90
CA THR A 236 49.31 31.76 -27.68
C THR A 236 50.66 32.48 -27.76
N PRO A 237 50.92 33.52 -26.94
CA PRO A 237 52.23 34.18 -26.91
C PRO A 237 53.41 33.20 -26.70
N ALA A 238 53.24 32.17 -25.89
CA ALA A 238 54.25 31.12 -25.70
C ALA A 238 54.46 30.29 -26.98
N LYS A 239 53.38 29.90 -27.66
CA LYS A 239 53.47 29.14 -28.92
C LYS A 239 54.01 29.98 -30.07
N LEU A 240 53.77 31.29 -30.04
CA LEU A 240 54.42 32.23 -30.95
C LEU A 240 55.93 32.18 -30.75
N SER A 241 56.41 32.20 -29.51
CA SER A 241 57.84 32.04 -29.22
C SER A 241 58.39 30.70 -29.74
N GLU A 242 57.64 29.60 -29.57
CA GLU A 242 58.04 28.28 -30.07
C GLU A 242 58.09 28.20 -31.60
N ALA A 243 57.27 28.98 -32.32
CA ALA A 243 57.31 29.06 -33.78
C ALA A 243 58.65 29.58 -34.32
N PHE A 244 59.35 30.41 -33.53
CA PHE A 244 60.67 30.94 -33.88
C PHE A 244 61.84 30.08 -33.37
N LYS A 245 61.60 29.01 -32.60
CA LYS A 245 62.64 28.15 -32.01
C LYS A 245 62.70 26.77 -32.67
N GLY A 246 63.50 25.85 -32.10
CA GLY A 246 63.61 24.47 -32.55
C GLY A 246 64.19 24.40 -33.96
N SER A 247 63.51 23.72 -34.87
CA SER A 247 63.94 23.57 -36.28
C SER A 247 64.01 24.89 -37.08
N ASN A 248 63.51 25.99 -36.49
CA ASN A 248 63.54 27.33 -37.05
C ASN A 248 64.69 28.19 -36.51
N GLN A 249 65.54 27.68 -35.61
CA GLN A 249 66.65 28.45 -35.05
C GLN A 249 67.88 27.59 -34.71
N SER A 250 69.06 28.15 -34.93
CA SER A 250 70.31 27.72 -34.30
C SER A 250 71.06 28.94 -33.78
N LEU A 251 71.31 28.99 -32.46
CA LEU A 251 72.04 30.08 -31.80
C LEU A 251 73.55 29.79 -31.63
N ALA A 252 74.09 28.85 -32.42
CA ALA A 252 75.52 28.58 -32.44
C ALA A 252 76.33 29.76 -33.00
N GLY A 253 77.65 29.74 -32.77
CA GLY A 253 78.57 30.78 -33.27
C GLY A 253 78.53 30.97 -34.79
N SER A 254 78.19 29.92 -35.54
CA SER A 254 77.59 30.03 -36.88
C SER A 254 76.19 29.46 -36.83
N GLY A 255 75.19 30.30 -37.03
CA GLY A 255 73.80 30.01 -36.70
C GLY A 255 72.81 30.62 -37.68
N TYR A 256 71.53 30.38 -37.42
CA TYR A 256 70.45 30.86 -38.28
C TYR A 256 69.14 31.11 -37.52
N GLN A 257 68.29 31.94 -38.13
CA GLN A 257 66.90 32.13 -37.77
C GLN A 257 66.04 32.05 -39.04
N LYS A 258 65.07 31.15 -39.07
CA LYS A 258 64.00 31.12 -40.07
C LYS A 258 62.85 32.00 -39.59
N LEU A 259 62.30 32.82 -40.49
CA LEU A 259 61.19 33.71 -40.22
C LEU A 259 59.93 33.23 -40.96
N PRO A 260 58.73 33.55 -40.43
CA PRO A 260 57.49 33.39 -41.18
C PRO A 260 57.59 34.07 -42.57
N GLY A 261 57.07 33.41 -43.60
CA GLY A 261 57.23 33.84 -45.01
C GLY A 261 58.44 33.21 -45.73
N GLY A 262 59.29 32.50 -44.99
CA GLY A 262 60.40 31.69 -45.53
C GLY A 262 61.72 32.43 -45.67
N VAL A 263 61.82 33.68 -45.20
CA VAL A 263 63.11 34.39 -45.13
C VAL A 263 63.98 33.75 -44.05
N ILE A 264 65.26 33.62 -44.33
CA ILE A 264 66.26 33.04 -43.47
C ILE A 264 67.35 34.08 -43.24
N VAL A 265 67.73 34.28 -41.97
CA VAL A 265 68.91 35.04 -41.58
C VAL A 265 69.96 34.05 -41.08
N GLN A 266 71.16 34.11 -41.60
CA GLN A 266 72.29 33.28 -41.18
C GLN A 266 73.48 34.15 -40.80
N TRP A 267 74.27 33.72 -39.84
CA TRP A 267 75.48 34.41 -39.41
C TRP A 267 76.60 33.41 -39.15
N GLY A 268 77.82 33.92 -39.11
CA GLY A 268 78.98 33.13 -38.73
C GLY A 268 80.25 33.94 -38.72
N SER A 269 81.36 33.21 -38.61
CA SER A 269 82.69 33.79 -38.66
C SER A 269 83.48 33.26 -39.85
N MET A 270 84.38 34.09 -40.35
CA MET A 270 85.42 33.72 -41.29
C MET A 270 86.68 33.33 -40.51
N PRO A 271 87.31 32.19 -40.81
CA PRO A 271 88.59 31.84 -40.20
C PRO A 271 89.66 32.87 -40.54
N VAL A 272 90.70 32.97 -39.72
CA VAL A 272 91.84 33.85 -40.01
C VAL A 272 92.51 33.40 -41.30
N THR A 273 92.60 34.30 -42.27
CA THR A 273 93.29 34.06 -43.55
C THR A 273 94.36 35.11 -43.76
N ALA A 274 95.41 34.78 -44.51
CA ALA A 274 96.46 35.73 -44.88
C ALA A 274 95.91 36.90 -45.71
N SER A 275 96.69 37.98 -45.82
CA SER A 275 96.40 39.07 -46.78
C SER A 275 96.24 38.53 -48.20
N GLY A 276 95.16 38.91 -48.89
CA GLY A 276 94.79 38.37 -50.20
C GLY A 276 94.24 36.94 -50.19
N GLY A 277 94.16 36.31 -49.02
CA GLY A 277 93.65 34.95 -48.84
C GLY A 277 92.14 34.85 -48.97
N THR A 278 91.66 33.63 -49.20
CA THR A 278 90.24 33.31 -49.38
C THR A 278 89.78 32.26 -48.40
N ALA A 279 88.53 32.34 -47.95
CA ALA A 279 87.86 31.30 -47.18
C ALA A 279 86.57 30.87 -47.88
N THR A 280 86.32 29.56 -47.89
CA THR A 280 85.02 28.99 -48.28
C THR A 280 84.38 28.42 -47.03
N ILE A 281 83.18 28.88 -46.72
CA ILE A 281 82.46 28.52 -45.49
C ILE A 281 81.11 27.96 -45.91
N ALA A 282 80.65 26.90 -45.24
CA ALA A 282 79.29 26.41 -45.43
C ALA A 282 78.30 27.29 -44.66
N PHE A 283 77.21 27.68 -45.29
CA PHE A 283 76.09 28.26 -44.54
C PHE A 283 75.54 27.20 -43.56
N PRO A 284 75.15 27.58 -42.33
CA PRO A 284 74.54 26.67 -41.35
C PRO A 284 73.39 25.83 -41.91
N ILE A 285 72.57 26.42 -42.78
CA ILE A 285 71.58 25.73 -43.61
C ILE A 285 71.65 26.26 -45.05
N THR A 286 71.22 25.45 -46.02
CA THR A 286 71.11 25.91 -47.42
C THR A 286 69.96 26.90 -47.55
N PHE A 287 70.15 27.98 -48.30
CA PHE A 287 69.07 28.84 -48.77
C PHE A 287 68.33 28.17 -49.96
N PRO A 288 67.05 27.77 -49.84
CA PRO A 288 66.29 27.17 -50.95
C PRO A 288 66.38 27.88 -52.31
N THR A 289 66.41 29.21 -52.34
CA THR A 289 66.50 30.05 -53.55
C THR A 289 67.78 30.89 -53.65
N GLY A 290 68.53 31.00 -52.54
CA GLY A 290 69.84 31.65 -52.48
C GLY A 290 69.87 32.88 -51.56
N PRO A 291 71.08 33.38 -51.24
CA PRO A 291 71.24 34.61 -50.47
C PRO A 291 70.85 35.84 -51.30
N TYR A 292 70.06 36.74 -50.71
CA TYR A 292 69.69 38.01 -51.32
C TYR A 292 70.68 39.13 -50.99
N VAL A 293 71.14 39.15 -49.74
CA VAL A 293 72.13 40.13 -49.25
C VAL A 293 73.11 39.44 -48.32
N ILE A 294 74.37 39.80 -48.47
CA ILE A 294 75.46 39.30 -47.65
C ILE A 294 76.34 40.48 -47.29
N THR A 295 76.69 40.59 -46.02
CA THR A 295 77.71 41.53 -45.57
C THR A 295 78.71 40.81 -44.68
N ALA A 296 79.97 41.21 -44.81
CA ALA A 296 81.06 40.67 -44.04
C ALA A 296 81.91 41.82 -43.50
N SER A 297 82.41 41.65 -42.28
CA SER A 297 83.22 42.65 -41.59
C SER A 297 84.47 42.01 -41.00
N PRO A 298 85.60 42.74 -40.99
CA PRO A 298 86.82 42.31 -40.30
C PRO A 298 86.57 42.16 -38.80
N SER A 299 87.23 41.20 -38.15
CA SER A 299 87.11 41.01 -36.69
C SER A 299 88.02 41.94 -35.86
N SER A 300 88.94 42.66 -36.49
CA SER A 300 89.87 43.59 -35.84
C SER A 300 89.27 45.00 -35.73
N VAL A 301 89.29 45.60 -34.54
CA VAL A 301 88.70 46.92 -34.26
C VAL A 301 89.68 48.11 -34.26
N ALA A 302 90.98 47.87 -34.53
CA ALA A 302 91.98 48.93 -34.59
C ALA A 302 93.06 48.60 -35.63
N SER A 303 93.00 49.25 -36.79
CA SER A 303 94.02 49.16 -37.83
C SER A 303 94.25 50.53 -38.43
N ALA A 304 95.52 50.96 -38.50
CA ALA A 304 95.92 52.17 -39.20
C ALA A 304 95.91 51.98 -40.73
N THR A 305 95.60 50.77 -41.22
CA THR A 305 95.53 50.41 -42.64
C THR A 305 94.10 50.00 -43.02
N PRO A 306 93.69 50.13 -44.30
CA PRO A 306 92.38 49.67 -44.75
C PRO A 306 92.18 48.17 -44.46
N ASN A 307 91.09 47.86 -43.75
CA ASN A 307 90.70 46.48 -43.44
C ASN A 307 89.32 46.20 -44.02
N SER A 308 89.21 45.22 -44.91
CA SER A 308 87.94 44.86 -45.54
C SER A 308 87.86 43.38 -45.88
N ILE A 309 86.64 42.84 -45.80
CA ILE A 309 86.31 41.49 -46.26
C ILE A 309 85.33 41.63 -47.42
N GLY A 310 85.70 41.06 -48.56
CA GLY A 310 84.86 41.03 -49.75
C GLY A 310 84.08 39.73 -49.84
N ILE A 311 82.87 39.80 -50.43
CA ILE A 311 82.13 38.61 -50.85
C ILE A 311 82.57 38.25 -52.26
N GLY A 312 83.00 37.00 -52.45
CA GLY A 312 83.47 36.51 -53.73
C GLY A 312 82.36 35.88 -54.58
N ASN A 313 82.56 35.88 -55.90
CA ASN A 313 81.57 35.47 -56.90
C ASN A 313 81.27 33.95 -56.93
N ALA A 314 82.05 33.14 -56.21
CA ALA A 314 81.81 31.70 -56.06
C ALA A 314 80.80 31.37 -54.93
N THR A 315 80.14 32.37 -54.36
CA THR A 315 79.09 32.19 -53.36
C THR A 315 77.86 31.51 -53.98
N THR A 316 77.33 30.50 -53.30
CA THR A 316 76.17 29.72 -53.73
C THR A 316 75.10 29.69 -52.63
N SER A 317 73.99 28.99 -52.86
CA SER A 317 72.97 28.76 -51.84
C SER A 317 73.44 28.03 -50.57
N SER A 318 74.56 27.29 -50.65
CA SER A 318 75.08 26.47 -49.54
C SER A 318 76.46 26.91 -49.06
N THR A 319 77.19 27.69 -49.86
CA THR A 319 78.57 28.10 -49.55
C THR A 319 78.76 29.60 -49.69
N LEU A 320 79.40 30.21 -48.70
CA LEU A 320 79.84 31.59 -48.70
C LEU A 320 81.33 31.66 -49.06
N TYR A 321 81.66 32.46 -50.07
CA TYR A 321 83.03 32.70 -50.48
C TYR A 321 83.48 34.10 -50.03
N LEU A 322 84.53 34.18 -49.22
CA LEU A 322 85.03 35.44 -48.65
C LEU A 322 86.50 35.66 -48.99
N HIS A 323 86.84 36.94 -49.21
CA HIS A 323 88.19 37.39 -49.52
C HIS A 323 88.67 38.36 -48.46
N ASN A 324 89.88 38.13 -47.93
CA ASN A 324 90.56 39.10 -47.10
C ASN A 324 91.31 40.11 -47.98
N HIS A 325 90.75 41.31 -48.12
CA HIS A 325 91.38 42.41 -48.86
C HIS A 325 92.27 43.30 -47.98
N SER A 326 92.41 42.95 -46.69
CA SER A 326 93.27 43.69 -45.77
C SER A 326 94.74 43.42 -46.04
N ALA A 327 95.58 44.36 -45.61
CA ALA A 327 97.04 44.22 -45.63
C ALA A 327 97.59 43.23 -44.57
N ILE A 328 96.72 42.68 -43.72
CA ILE A 328 97.08 41.81 -42.59
C ILE A 328 96.31 40.50 -42.62
N SER A 329 96.81 39.49 -41.92
CA SER A 329 96.05 38.26 -41.65
C SER A 329 94.92 38.54 -40.67
N GLN A 330 93.69 38.22 -41.04
CA GLN A 330 92.53 38.46 -40.19
C GLN A 330 91.38 37.50 -40.49
N GLY A 331 90.52 37.33 -39.50
CA GLY A 331 89.19 36.72 -39.66
C GLY A 331 88.12 37.80 -39.75
N GLY A 332 86.88 37.37 -39.64
CA GLY A 332 85.74 38.28 -39.71
C GLY A 332 84.44 37.67 -39.26
N PHE A 333 83.40 38.48 -39.29
CA PHE A 333 82.02 38.05 -39.09
C PHE A 333 81.22 38.31 -40.36
N TRP A 334 80.20 37.51 -40.59
CA TRP A 334 79.30 37.70 -41.71
C TRP A 334 77.86 37.48 -41.29
N ILE A 335 76.96 38.15 -41.99
CA ILE A 335 75.53 37.93 -41.91
C ILE A 335 74.96 37.90 -43.33
N ALA A 336 74.11 36.92 -43.59
CA ALA A 336 73.45 36.70 -44.87
C ALA A 336 71.94 36.60 -44.66
N ILE A 337 71.17 37.18 -45.57
CA ILE A 337 69.71 37.10 -45.59
C ILE A 337 69.31 36.56 -46.96
N GLY A 338 68.42 35.57 -46.98
CA GLY A 338 67.99 34.88 -48.21
C GLY A 338 66.73 34.06 -47.98
N LYS A 339 66.36 33.26 -48.96
CA LYS A 339 65.28 32.27 -48.86
C LYS A 339 65.68 31.04 -49.63
#